data_AF-A0A174KMJ2-F1
#
_entry.id   AF-A0A174KMJ2-F1
#
_cell.length_a   1.000
_cell.length_b   1.000
_cell.length_c   1.000
_cell.angle_alpha   90.00
_cell.angle_beta   90.00
_cell.angle_gamma   90.00
#
_symmetry.space_group_name_H-M   'P 1'
#
loop_
_entity.id
_entity.type
_entity.pdbx_description
1 polymer ?
#
loop_
_entity_poly.entity_id
_entity_poly.type
_entity_poly.pdbx_seq_one_letter_code
_entity_poly.pdbx_strand_id
1 'polypeptide(L)'
;MANEGDHYRLAFDREDTWSQKYNMIWDKMWNLNLFPNNVIGKEINYYLTKQNPYGLPLDSRKDYTKSDWIMWTAAMSSDQATFEKFVDPLYKYVNETISRVPISDWYDTKTNQMTGFKARSVIGGHWMKILMEKMLNK
;
A
#
# COMPACT_ATOMS: atom_id res chain seq x y z
N MET A 1 17.32 7.56 -8.51
CA MET A 1 15.97 7.81 -7.96
C MET A 1 15.96 9.13 -7.21
N ALA A 2 14.87 9.89 -7.25
CA ALA A 2 14.74 11.20 -6.62
C ALA A 2 14.59 11.08 -5.08
N ASN A 3 15.69 10.88 -4.39
CA ASN A 3 15.73 10.66 -2.94
C ASN A 3 15.60 11.98 -2.17
N GLU A 4 14.65 12.09 -1.24
CA GLU A 4 14.51 13.24 -0.32
C GLU A 4 15.03 12.96 1.10
N GLY A 5 15.67 11.81 1.31
CA GLY A 5 16.22 11.44 2.62
C GLY A 5 15.34 10.40 3.31
N ASP A 6 14.09 10.74 3.63
CA ASP A 6 13.13 9.83 4.28
C ASP A 6 12.19 9.10 3.30
N HIS A 7 12.07 9.57 2.05
CA HIS A 7 11.32 8.92 0.98
C HIS A 7 11.80 9.30 -0.43
N TYR A 8 11.16 8.74 -1.47
CA TYR A 8 11.39 9.10 -2.87
C TYR A 8 10.23 9.92 -3.48
N ARG A 9 10.59 10.95 -4.26
CA ARG A 9 9.63 11.88 -4.88
C ARG A 9 8.59 11.17 -5.77
N LEU A 10 7.41 11.78 -5.90
CA LEU A 10 6.42 11.39 -6.93
C LEU A 10 6.97 11.69 -8.34
N ALA A 11 7.60 12.86 -8.52
CA ALA A 11 8.21 13.30 -9.77
C ALA A 11 9.50 14.09 -9.48
N PHE A 12 10.47 14.06 -10.41
CA PHE A 12 11.80 14.66 -10.19
C PHE A 12 11.75 16.17 -9.93
N ASP A 13 10.76 16.85 -10.53
CA ASP A 13 10.53 18.29 -10.48
C ASP A 13 9.66 18.74 -9.29
N ARG A 14 9.19 17.82 -8.44
CA ARG A 14 8.26 18.13 -7.35
C ARG A 14 8.80 17.70 -5.99
N GLU A 15 9.26 18.68 -5.23
CA GLU A 15 9.70 18.48 -3.85
C GLU A 15 8.52 18.18 -2.93
N ASP A 16 8.77 17.50 -1.81
CA ASP A 16 7.78 17.13 -0.78
C ASP A 16 6.59 16.34 -1.33
N THR A 17 6.84 15.49 -2.33
CA THR A 17 5.80 14.63 -2.92
C THR A 17 6.15 13.17 -2.78
N TRP A 18 5.15 12.31 -2.62
CA TRP A 18 5.37 10.89 -2.44
C TRP A 18 4.29 10.08 -3.14
N SER A 19 4.55 8.80 -3.38
CA SER A 19 3.58 7.83 -3.88
C SER A 19 3.92 6.44 -3.41
N GLN A 20 2.93 5.61 -3.12
CA GLN A 20 3.13 4.19 -2.86
C GLN A 20 3.90 3.53 -4.01
N LYS A 21 5.07 2.97 -3.72
CA LYS A 21 5.87 2.18 -4.66
C LYS A 21 5.48 0.69 -4.57
N TYR A 22 4.18 0.41 -4.61
CA TYR A 22 3.60 -0.92 -4.39
C TYR A 22 4.16 -2.01 -5.32
N ASN A 23 4.57 -1.65 -6.55
CA ASN A 23 5.18 -2.58 -7.50
C ASN A 23 6.57 -3.11 -7.08
N MET A 24 7.22 -2.51 -6.08
CA MET A 24 8.48 -3.03 -5.53
C MET A 24 8.33 -4.41 -4.89
N ILE A 25 7.08 -4.84 -4.60
CA ILE A 25 6.81 -6.17 -4.06
C ILE A 25 7.36 -7.29 -4.96
N TRP A 26 7.34 -7.10 -6.28
CA TRP A 26 7.83 -8.09 -7.24
C TRP A 26 9.35 -8.25 -7.18
N ASP A 27 10.07 -7.14 -7.00
CA ASP A 27 11.53 -7.16 -6.79
C ASP A 27 11.88 -7.93 -5.51
N LYS A 28 11.14 -7.67 -4.41
CA LYS A 28 11.30 -8.38 -3.13
C LYS A 28 10.97 -9.87 -3.25
N MET A 29 9.85 -10.22 -3.87
CA MET A 29 9.35 -11.59 -3.92
C MET A 29 10.22 -12.50 -4.78
N TRP A 30 10.76 -11.99 -5.89
CA TRP A 30 11.61 -12.76 -6.80
C TRP A 30 13.11 -12.54 -6.60
N ASN A 31 13.50 -11.70 -5.64
CA ASN A 31 14.89 -11.37 -5.38
C ASN A 31 15.64 -10.89 -6.64
N LEU A 32 15.01 -10.02 -7.43
CA LEU A 32 15.57 -9.53 -8.70
C LEU A 32 16.70 -8.51 -8.48
N ASN A 33 16.79 -7.91 -7.28
CA ASN A 33 17.78 -6.91 -6.90
C ASN A 33 17.79 -5.68 -7.83
N LEU A 34 16.61 -5.28 -8.30
CA LEU A 34 16.43 -4.08 -9.13
C LEU A 34 16.58 -2.80 -8.31
N PHE A 35 16.19 -2.83 -7.04
CA PHE A 35 16.34 -1.73 -6.11
C PHE A 35 17.20 -2.15 -4.92
N PRO A 36 18.05 -1.25 -4.39
CA PRO A 36 18.72 -1.49 -3.12
C PRO A 36 17.71 -1.80 -2.00
N ASN A 37 17.94 -2.86 -1.21
CA ASN A 37 16.99 -3.33 -0.19
C ASN A 37 16.64 -2.29 0.88
N ASN A 38 17.49 -1.30 1.11
CA ASN A 38 17.20 -0.19 2.03
C ASN A 38 16.06 0.73 1.55
N VAL A 39 15.71 0.70 0.26
CA VAL A 39 14.60 1.48 -0.30
C VAL A 39 13.26 1.02 0.27
N ILE A 40 13.03 -0.29 0.37
CA ILE A 40 11.77 -0.83 0.89
C ILE A 40 11.57 -0.38 2.34
N GLY A 41 12.58 -0.55 3.19
CA GLY A 41 12.49 -0.14 4.60
C GLY A 41 12.26 1.37 4.75
N LYS A 42 12.92 2.18 3.93
CA LYS A 42 12.72 3.63 3.90
C LYS A 42 11.28 4.00 3.56
N GLU A 43 10.76 3.47 2.44
CA GLU A 43 9.39 3.75 1.99
C GLU A 43 8.34 3.26 2.99
N ILE A 44 8.50 2.05 3.55
CA ILE A 44 7.57 1.51 4.56
C ILE A 44 7.53 2.42 5.79
N ASN A 45 8.69 2.83 6.32
CA ASN A 45 8.74 3.73 7.47
C ASN A 45 8.06 5.07 7.19
N TYR A 46 8.27 5.62 6.00
CA TYR A 46 7.61 6.85 5.58
C TYR A 46 6.09 6.69 5.48
N TYR A 47 5.61 5.63 4.83
CA TYR A 47 4.18 5.38 4.66
C TYR A 47 3.43 5.19 5.98
N LEU A 48 4.06 4.61 7.00
CA LEU A 48 3.48 4.51 8.33
C LEU A 48 3.12 5.89 8.92
N THR A 49 3.86 6.95 8.55
CA THR A 49 3.57 8.33 8.98
C THR A 49 2.40 8.98 8.22
N LYS A 50 1.93 8.35 7.14
CA LYS A 50 0.91 8.91 6.22
C LYS A 50 -0.43 8.17 6.27
N GLN A 51 -0.60 7.26 7.23
CA GLN A 51 -1.83 6.51 7.43
C GLN A 51 -2.99 7.44 7.80
N ASN A 52 -4.13 7.27 7.13
CA ASN A 52 -5.41 7.83 7.52
C ASN A 52 -6.27 6.77 8.21
N PRO A 53 -7.40 7.13 8.85
CA PRO A 53 -8.22 6.19 9.64
C PRO A 53 -8.66 4.92 8.90
N TYR A 54 -8.79 4.97 7.57
CA TYR A 54 -9.27 3.88 6.73
C TYR A 54 -8.24 3.36 5.72
N GLY A 55 -6.98 3.80 5.79
CA GLY A 55 -5.93 3.29 4.92
C GLY A 55 -4.83 4.31 4.58
N LEU A 56 -3.86 3.83 3.82
CA LEU A 56 -2.77 4.63 3.27
C LEU A 56 -3.19 5.25 1.92
N PRO A 57 -3.17 6.58 1.73
CA PRO A 57 -3.41 7.23 0.43
C PRO A 57 -2.44 6.77 -0.66
N LEU A 58 -2.82 6.86 -1.94
CA LEU A 58 -1.93 6.50 -3.05
C LEU A 58 -0.67 7.36 -3.12
N ASP A 59 -0.83 8.65 -2.88
CA ASP A 59 0.21 9.66 -3.04
C ASP A 59 -0.22 10.97 -2.36
N SER A 60 0.66 11.98 -2.38
CA SER A 60 0.40 13.28 -1.74
C SER A 60 -0.71 14.12 -2.37
N ARG A 61 -1.31 13.73 -3.51
CA ARG A 61 -2.27 14.57 -4.24
C ARG A 61 -3.70 14.43 -3.75
N LYS A 62 -4.08 13.24 -3.25
CA LYS A 62 -5.46 12.89 -2.89
C LYS A 62 -5.49 11.86 -1.77
N ASP A 63 -6.56 11.91 -0.97
CA ASP A 63 -6.77 11.01 0.17
C ASP A 63 -7.43 9.67 -0.20
N TYR A 64 -7.61 9.36 -1.48
CA TYR A 64 -8.13 8.05 -1.88
C TYR A 64 -7.01 7.01 -2.03
N THR A 65 -7.38 5.74 -1.97
CA THR A 65 -6.45 4.61 -2.06
C THR A 65 -6.97 3.47 -2.93
N LYS A 66 -6.12 2.49 -3.19
CA LYS A 66 -6.48 1.18 -3.72
C LYS A 66 -6.19 0.09 -2.69
N SER A 67 -7.20 -0.68 -2.30
CA SER A 67 -7.06 -1.67 -1.21
C SER A 67 -6.04 -2.78 -1.53
N ASP A 68 -6.00 -3.24 -2.79
CA ASP A 68 -4.99 -4.18 -3.28
C ASP A 68 -3.57 -3.61 -3.19
N TRP A 69 -3.37 -2.32 -3.47
CA TRP A 69 -2.06 -1.69 -3.39
C TRP A 69 -1.59 -1.49 -1.95
N ILE A 70 -2.51 -1.21 -1.01
CA ILE A 70 -2.20 -1.26 0.42
C ILE A 70 -1.67 -2.64 0.80
N MET A 71 -2.33 -3.71 0.37
CA MET A 71 -1.92 -5.07 0.71
C MET A 71 -0.57 -5.46 0.10
N TRP A 72 -0.25 -4.95 -1.10
CA TRP A 72 1.07 -5.15 -1.72
C TRP A 72 2.16 -4.39 -0.97
N THR A 73 1.88 -3.15 -0.59
CA THR A 73 2.76 -2.34 0.26
C THR A 73 2.98 -3.01 1.62
N ALA A 74 1.90 -3.42 2.29
CA ALA A 74 1.95 -4.10 3.58
C ALA A 74 2.81 -5.35 3.52
N ALA A 75 2.67 -6.19 2.49
CA ALA A 75 3.44 -7.43 2.32
C ALA A 75 4.96 -7.20 2.25
N MET A 76 5.40 -6.01 1.88
CA MET A 76 6.82 -5.64 1.89
C MET A 76 7.38 -5.35 3.29
N SER A 77 6.57 -5.33 4.34
CA SER A 77 7.01 -5.15 5.73
C SER A 77 8.02 -6.22 6.17
N SER A 78 8.88 -5.88 7.12
CA SER A 78 9.88 -6.79 7.71
C SER A 78 9.30 -7.83 8.65
N ASP A 79 8.18 -7.51 9.28
CA ASP A 79 7.56 -8.28 10.36
C ASP A 79 6.04 -8.14 10.34
N GLN A 80 5.39 -8.99 11.12
CA GLN A 80 3.93 -9.07 11.21
C GLN A 80 3.33 -7.80 11.84
N ALA A 81 3.95 -7.24 12.87
CA ALA A 81 3.42 -6.06 13.55
C ALA A 81 3.39 -4.83 12.62
N THR A 82 4.41 -4.67 11.78
CA THR A 82 4.47 -3.60 10.78
C THR A 82 3.47 -3.85 9.65
N PHE A 83 3.31 -5.10 9.23
CA PHE A 83 2.27 -5.48 8.26
C PHE A 83 0.86 -5.11 8.77
N GLU A 84 0.56 -5.45 10.02
CA GLU A 84 -0.75 -5.19 10.65
C GLU A 84 -1.07 -3.70 10.74
N LYS A 85 -0.07 -2.82 10.97
CA LYS A 85 -0.27 -1.36 10.91
C LYS A 85 -0.86 -0.87 9.59
N PHE A 86 -0.63 -1.56 8.47
CA PHE A 86 -1.27 -1.26 7.18
C PHE A 86 -2.62 -1.94 6.99
N VAL A 87 -2.77 -3.16 7.53
CA VAL A 87 -3.99 -3.94 7.39
C VAL A 87 -5.09 -3.45 8.31
N ASP A 88 -4.79 -2.97 9.51
CA ASP A 88 -5.80 -2.56 10.48
C ASP A 88 -6.70 -1.41 9.97
N PRO A 89 -6.18 -0.34 9.36
CA PRO A 89 -7.03 0.70 8.76
C PRO A 89 -7.87 0.18 7.58
N LEU A 90 -7.32 -0.73 6.77
CA LEU A 90 -8.06 -1.36 5.67
C LEU A 90 -9.16 -2.28 6.21
N TYR A 91 -8.88 -3.07 7.24
CA TYR A 91 -9.88 -3.90 7.92
C TYR A 91 -11.00 -3.03 8.49
N LYS A 92 -10.65 -1.91 9.13
CA LYS A 92 -11.61 -0.93 9.63
C LYS A 92 -12.49 -0.39 8.51
N TYR A 93 -11.93 -0.07 7.34
CA TYR A 93 -12.71 0.33 6.16
C TYR A 93 -13.73 -0.74 5.76
N VAL A 94 -13.29 -1.99 5.63
CA VAL A 94 -14.18 -3.09 5.22
C VAL A 94 -15.31 -3.30 6.24
N ASN A 95 -15.01 -3.13 7.52
CA ASN A 95 -15.98 -3.30 8.61
C ASN A 95 -16.96 -2.13 8.75
N GLU A 96 -16.54 -0.90 8.48
CA GLU A 96 -17.33 0.32 8.76
C GLU A 96 -17.88 1.02 7.52
N THR A 97 -17.51 0.62 6.30
CA THR A 97 -17.94 1.33 5.09
C THR A 97 -19.46 1.34 4.97
N ILE A 98 -20.01 2.55 4.71
CA ILE A 98 -21.43 2.75 4.46
C ILE A 98 -21.82 2.46 3.00
N SER A 99 -20.83 2.18 2.15
CA SER A 99 -21.02 1.97 0.71
C SER A 99 -21.75 0.66 0.47
N ARG A 100 -23.00 0.72 -0.03
CA ARG A 100 -23.85 -0.46 -0.29
C ARG A 100 -23.48 -1.18 -1.59
N VAL A 101 -22.21 -1.54 -1.75
CA VAL A 101 -21.64 -2.26 -2.89
C VAL A 101 -20.74 -3.39 -2.39
N PRO A 102 -20.44 -4.42 -3.21
CA PRO A 102 -19.31 -5.30 -2.92
C PRO A 102 -18.05 -4.47 -2.70
N ILE A 103 -17.19 -4.88 -1.76
CA ILE A 103 -15.99 -4.14 -1.33
C ILE A 103 -15.35 -3.37 -2.50
N SER A 104 -15.41 -2.04 -2.40
CA SER A 104 -14.81 -1.18 -3.41
C SER A 104 -13.31 -1.20 -3.20
N ASP A 105 -12.57 -1.40 -4.29
CA ASP A 105 -11.12 -1.37 -4.27
C ASP A 105 -10.56 0.04 -4.51
N TRP A 106 -11.41 1.07 -4.67
CA TRP A 106 -10.99 2.48 -4.75
C TRP A 106 -11.91 3.38 -3.91
N TYR A 107 -11.39 3.82 -2.78
CA TYR A 107 -12.16 4.50 -1.73
C TYR A 107 -11.35 5.61 -1.05
N ASP A 108 -12.05 6.50 -0.36
CA ASP A 108 -11.46 7.61 0.40
C ASP A 108 -11.01 7.14 1.79
N THR A 109 -9.74 7.36 2.12
CA THR A 109 -9.11 6.86 3.36
C THR A 109 -9.45 7.67 4.61
N LYS A 110 -10.13 8.81 4.47
CA LYS A 110 -10.61 9.61 5.61
C LYS A 110 -12.08 9.36 5.92
N THR A 111 -12.89 9.13 4.89
CA THR A 111 -14.35 9.06 4.99
C THR A 111 -14.94 7.68 4.80
N ASN A 112 -14.17 6.68 4.37
CA ASN A 112 -14.60 5.30 4.06
C ASN A 112 -15.59 5.15 2.88
N GLN A 113 -15.86 6.25 2.17
CA GLN A 113 -16.77 6.25 1.03
C GLN A 113 -16.07 5.73 -0.23
N MET A 114 -16.77 4.89 -0.97
CA MET A 114 -16.36 4.48 -2.30
C MET A 114 -16.13 5.72 -3.18
N THR A 115 -14.97 5.78 -3.83
CA THR A 115 -14.72 6.74 -4.92
C THR A 115 -15.16 6.14 -6.25
N GLY A 116 -14.82 4.88 -6.49
CA GLY A 116 -15.10 4.18 -7.74
C GLY A 116 -14.73 2.69 -7.63
N PHE A 117 -14.92 1.93 -8.72
CA PHE A 117 -14.59 0.51 -8.83
C PHE A 117 -15.20 -0.45 -7.76
N LYS A 118 -15.86 -1.50 -8.24
CA LYS A 118 -16.50 -2.52 -7.40
C LYS A 118 -16.57 -3.83 -8.16
N ALA A 119 -16.64 -4.94 -7.43
CA ALA A 119 -16.77 -6.29 -8.01
C ALA A 119 -15.69 -6.62 -9.06
N ARG A 120 -14.44 -6.24 -8.80
CA ARG A 120 -13.30 -6.50 -9.69
C ARG A 120 -12.40 -7.60 -9.14
N SER A 121 -11.82 -8.40 -10.03
CA SER A 121 -10.89 -9.48 -9.68
C SER A 121 -9.61 -9.00 -8.99
N VAL A 122 -9.27 -7.71 -9.10
CA VAL A 122 -8.11 -7.11 -8.42
C VAL A 122 -8.15 -7.26 -6.89
N ILE A 123 -9.31 -7.53 -6.30
CA ILE A 123 -9.44 -7.93 -4.89
C ILE A 123 -8.57 -9.13 -4.53
N GLY A 124 -8.26 -10.02 -5.48
CA GLY A 124 -7.28 -11.09 -5.30
C GLY A 124 -5.91 -10.60 -4.79
N GLY A 125 -5.55 -9.33 -5.06
CA GLY A 125 -4.35 -8.70 -4.53
C GLY A 125 -4.25 -8.66 -3.00
N HIS A 126 -5.35 -8.88 -2.25
CA HIS A 126 -5.33 -9.00 -0.80
C HIS A 126 -4.55 -10.24 -0.32
N TRP A 127 -4.40 -11.25 -1.19
CA TRP A 127 -3.65 -12.47 -0.91
C TRP A 127 -2.14 -12.33 -1.13
N MET A 128 -1.63 -11.12 -1.42
CA MET A 128 -0.22 -10.91 -1.74
C MET A 128 0.73 -11.44 -0.67
N LYS A 129 0.43 -11.22 0.61
CA LYS A 129 1.24 -11.74 1.73
C LYS A 129 1.38 -13.26 1.68
N ILE A 130 0.27 -13.96 1.45
CA ILE A 130 0.23 -15.43 1.36
C ILE A 130 0.98 -15.92 0.11
N LEU A 131 0.82 -15.23 -1.02
CA LEU A 131 1.57 -15.54 -2.24
C LEU A 131 3.08 -15.42 -1.98
N MET A 132 3.52 -14.31 -1.40
CA MET A 132 4.92 -14.04 -1.10
C MET A 132 5.50 -15.10 -0.15
N GLU A 133 4.81 -15.43 0.94
CA GLU A 133 5.25 -16.48 1.87
C GLU A 133 5.38 -17.84 1.20
N LYS A 134 4.41 -18.22 0.34
CA LYS A 134 4.48 -19.48 -0.41
C LYS A 134 5.61 -19.53 -1.42
N MET A 135 6.02 -18.39 -1.98
CA MET A 135 7.14 -18.32 -2.93
C MET A 135 8.50 -18.34 -2.22
N LEU A 136 8.59 -17.76 -1.01
CA LEU A 136 9.83 -17.67 -0.23
C LEU A 136 10.10 -18.91 0.64
N ASN A 137 9.07 -19.65 1.03
CA ASN A 137 9.20 -20.89 1.83
C ASN A 137 9.43 -22.15 0.97
N LYS A 138 10.03 -22.01 -0.22
CA LYS A 138 10.39 -23.14 -1.09
C LYS A 138 11.80 -23.64 -0.82
#